data_AF-A0AAV8ZVU0-F1
#
_entry.id   AF-A0AAV8ZVU0-F1
#
_cell.length_a   1.000
_cell.length_b   1.000
_cell.length_c   1.000
_cell.angle_alpha   90.00
_cell.angle_beta   90.00
_cell.angle_gamma   90.00
#
_symmetry.space_group_name_H-M   'P 1'
#
loop_
_entity.id
_entity.type
_entity.pdbx_description
1 polymer ?
#
loop_
_entity_poly.entity_id
_entity_poly.type
_entity_poly.pdbx_seq_one_letter_code
_entity_poly.pdbx_strand_id
1 'polypeptide(L)'
;MNHCLKYLATGNSFRSLAFNYRLGERSVREIVYSCCDAIWRKLQPIVMPTPYEAMWLKIELDFYTKWNFPNLIGAIDGKHVLIQAAPHSGTQFFLL
;
A
#
# COMPACT_ATOMS: atom_id res chain seq x y z
N MET A 1 -19.74 -8.34 -8.31
CA MET A 1 -18.91 -7.97 -7.15
C MET A 1 -17.72 -8.92 -6.90
N ASN A 2 -17.81 -10.21 -7.26
CA ASN A 2 -16.72 -11.19 -7.01
C ASN A 2 -15.43 -10.93 -7.82
N HIS A 3 -15.53 -10.35 -9.03
CA HIS A 3 -14.36 -10.10 -9.91
C HIS A 3 -13.31 -9.16 -9.29
N CYS A 4 -13.74 -8.04 -8.71
CA CYS A 4 -12.83 -7.06 -8.11
C CYS A 4 -12.18 -7.58 -6.82
N LEU A 5 -12.96 -8.23 -5.96
CA LEU A 5 -12.41 -8.81 -4.72
C LEU A 5 -11.40 -9.92 -5.01
N LYS A 6 -11.65 -10.75 -6.04
CA LYS A 6 -10.69 -11.76 -6.48
C LYS A 6 -9.42 -11.14 -7.06
N TYR A 7 -9.54 -10.05 -7.83
CA TYR A 7 -8.38 -9.30 -8.33
C TYR A 7 -7.52 -8.78 -7.15
N LEU A 8 -8.15 -8.08 -6.20
CA LEU A 8 -7.47 -7.52 -5.03
C LEU A 8 -6.85 -8.59 -4.12
N ALA A 9 -7.50 -9.74 -3.95
CA ALA A 9 -7.00 -10.80 -3.07
C ALA A 9 -5.87 -11.65 -3.70
N THR A 10 -5.83 -11.79 -5.02
CA THR A 10 -4.90 -12.73 -5.70
C THR A 10 -3.83 -12.05 -6.54
N GLY A 11 -3.99 -10.77 -6.90
CA GLY A 11 -3.08 -10.09 -7.83
C GLY A 11 -3.10 -10.65 -9.26
N ASN A 12 -4.10 -11.46 -9.61
CA ASN A 12 -4.23 -12.05 -10.94
C ASN A 12 -4.31 -10.98 -12.04
N SER A 13 -3.73 -11.26 -13.21
CA SER A 13 -3.86 -10.37 -14.37
C SER A 13 -5.31 -10.28 -14.86
N PHE A 14 -5.66 -9.16 -15.51
CA PHE A 14 -6.97 -8.98 -16.14
C PHE A 14 -7.30 -10.06 -17.17
N ARG A 15 -6.28 -10.55 -17.89
CA ARG A 15 -6.41 -11.67 -18.84
C ARG A 15 -6.81 -12.97 -18.16
N SER A 16 -6.16 -13.30 -17.03
CA SER A 16 -6.51 -14.48 -16.23
C SER A 16 -7.95 -14.38 -15.73
N LEU A 17 -8.35 -13.21 -15.22
CA LEU A 17 -9.73 -12.99 -14.75
C LEU A 17 -10.76 -13.05 -15.89
N ALA A 18 -10.47 -12.44 -17.04
CA ALA A 18 -11.31 -12.49 -18.23
C ALA A 18 -11.58 -13.93 -18.67
N PHE A 19 -10.54 -14.77 -18.71
CA PHE A 19 -10.68 -16.19 -19.01
C PHE A 19 -11.54 -16.93 -17.97
N ASN A 20 -11.24 -16.75 -16.68
CA ASN A 20 -11.96 -17.42 -15.58
C ASN A 20 -13.47 -17.09 -15.57
N TYR A 21 -13.84 -15.87 -15.92
CA TYR A 21 -15.23 -15.41 -15.89
C TYR A 21 -15.89 -15.37 -17.27
N ARG A 22 -15.20 -15.79 -18.33
CA ARG A 22 -15.68 -15.79 -19.72
C ARG A 22 -16.17 -14.40 -20.18
N LEU A 23 -15.43 -13.37 -19.80
CA LEU A 23 -15.70 -11.97 -20.15
C LEU A 23 -14.57 -11.41 -21.03
N GLY A 24 -14.84 -10.33 -21.76
CA GLY A 24 -13.79 -9.56 -22.41
C GLY A 24 -12.86 -8.89 -21.41
N GLU A 25 -11.55 -8.82 -21.70
CA GLU A 25 -10.56 -8.17 -20.83
C GLU A 25 -10.92 -6.72 -20.50
N ARG A 26 -11.48 -5.99 -21.48
CA ARG A 26 -11.93 -4.61 -21.30
C ARG A 26 -13.05 -4.52 -20.27
N SER A 27 -14.05 -5.39 -20.35
CA SER A 27 -15.18 -5.42 -19.43
C SER A 27 -14.72 -5.75 -18.01
N VAL A 28 -13.81 -6.71 -17.84
CA VAL A 28 -13.24 -7.03 -16.52
C VAL A 28 -12.48 -5.83 -15.95
N ARG A 29 -11.67 -5.16 -16.78
CA ARG A 29 -10.92 -3.97 -16.36
C ARG A 29 -11.86 -2.86 -15.89
N GLU A 30 -12.92 -2.57 -16.65
CA GLU A 30 -13.92 -1.56 -16.28
C GLU A 30 -14.62 -1.91 -14.96
N ILE A 31 -15.00 -3.18 -14.76
CA ILE A 31 -15.60 -3.66 -13.51
C ILE A 31 -14.65 -3.49 -12.32
N VAL A 32 -13.37 -3.85 -12.47
CA VAL A 32 -12.37 -3.72 -11.39
C VAL A 32 -12.17 -2.26 -11.03
N TYR A 33 -11.93 -1.37 -12.01
CA TYR A 33 -11.72 0.05 -11.73
C TYR A 33 -12.94 0.72 -11.10
N SER A 34 -14.14 0.46 -11.63
CA SER A 34 -15.39 1.02 -11.06
C SER A 34 -15.61 0.56 -9.62
N CYS A 35 -15.34 -0.71 -9.32
CA CYS A 35 -15.47 -1.22 -7.96
C CYS A 35 -14.39 -0.64 -7.02
N CYS A 36 -13.14 -0.51 -7.47
CA CYS A 36 -12.09 0.14 -6.70
C CYS A 36 -12.40 1.60 -6.39
N ASP A 37 -12.93 2.37 -7.36
CA ASP A 37 -13.37 3.75 -7.14
C ASP A 37 -14.48 3.83 -6.10
N ALA A 38 -15.48 2.95 -6.19
CA ALA A 38 -16.57 2.89 -5.21
C ALA A 38 -16.07 2.57 -3.78
N ILE A 39 -15.13 1.62 -3.66
CA ILE A 39 -14.48 1.28 -2.39
C ILE A 39 -13.70 2.47 -1.86
N TRP A 40 -12.87 3.09 -2.70
CA TRP A 40 -12.03 4.22 -2.34
C TRP A 40 -12.85 5.41 -1.84
N ARG A 41 -13.92 5.78 -2.55
CA ARG A 41 -14.83 6.87 -2.15
C ARG A 41 -15.46 6.67 -0.78
N LYS A 42 -15.64 5.43 -0.33
CA LYS A 42 -16.21 5.11 0.98
C LYS A 42 -15.15 4.97 2.07
N LEU A 43 -14.01 4.37 1.76
CA LEU A 43 -12.97 4.10 2.75
C LEU A 43 -12.00 5.26 2.95
N GLN A 44 -11.65 6.01 1.91
CA GLN A 44 -10.62 7.06 1.98
C GLN A 44 -10.84 8.06 3.12
N PRO A 45 -12.06 8.58 3.37
CA PRO A 45 -12.29 9.51 4.47
C PRO A 45 -12.08 8.88 5.86
N ILE A 46 -12.21 7.56 5.98
CA ILE A 46 -12.10 6.82 7.24
C ILE A 46 -10.64 6.43 7.49
N VAL A 47 -9.94 5.96 6.47
CA VAL A 47 -8.59 5.38 6.60
C VAL A 47 -7.47 6.36 6.28
N MET A 48 -7.74 7.39 5.48
CA MET A 48 -6.79 8.43 5.07
C MET A 48 -7.45 9.81 5.07
N PRO A 49 -7.92 10.31 6.23
CA PRO A 49 -8.44 11.66 6.34
C PRO A 49 -7.35 12.71 6.06
N THR A 50 -7.75 13.95 5.77
CA THR A 50 -6.81 15.06 5.62
C THR A 50 -5.99 15.20 6.91
N PRO A 51 -4.66 15.06 6.84
CA PRO A 51 -3.83 15.09 8.03
C PRO A 51 -3.73 16.52 8.59
N TYR A 52 -3.63 16.63 9.90
CA TYR A 52 -3.40 17.88 10.62
C TYR A 52 -2.27 17.73 11.64
N GLU A 53 -1.72 18.85 12.10
CA GLU A 53 -0.48 18.90 12.89
C GLU A 53 -0.45 17.92 14.07
N ALA A 54 -1.51 17.86 14.88
CA ALA A 54 -1.56 16.97 16.03
C ALA A 54 -1.55 15.47 15.65
N MET A 55 -2.05 15.10 14.46
CA MET A 55 -1.91 13.72 13.96
C MET A 55 -0.44 13.41 13.69
N TRP A 56 0.29 14.34 13.06
CA TRP A 56 1.71 14.14 12.76
C TRP A 56 2.55 14.02 14.03
N LEU A 57 2.31 14.90 15.00
CA LEU A 57 3.00 14.85 16.30
C LEU A 57 2.72 13.53 17.03
N LYS A 58 1.49 13.02 16.95
CA LYS A 58 1.15 11.72 17.52
C LYS A 58 1.88 10.58 16.83
N ILE A 59 1.92 10.58 15.50
CA ILE A 59 2.59 9.54 14.72
C ILE A 59 4.09 9.54 15.04
N GLU A 60 4.72 10.73 15.06
CA GLU A 60 6.13 10.89 15.43
C GLU A 60 6.42 10.31 16.82
N LEU A 61 5.59 10.66 17.81
CA LEU A 61 5.73 10.16 19.17
C LEU A 61 5.55 8.63 19.25
N ASP A 62 4.59 8.07 18.50
CA ASP A 62 4.36 6.63 18.45
C ASP A 62 5.58 5.90 17.83
N PHE A 63 6.20 6.47 16.80
CA PHE A 63 7.40 5.90 16.18
C PHE A 63 8.62 6.02 17.09
N TYR A 64 8.80 7.17 17.72
CA TYR A 64 9.85 7.40 18.71
C TYR A 64 9.74 6.44 19.88
N THR A 65 8.54 6.26 20.44
CA THR A 65 8.32 5.40 21.62
C THR A 65 8.57 3.91 21.33
N LYS A 66 8.17 3.44 20.14
CA LYS A 66 8.27 2.01 19.78
C LYS A 66 9.63 1.62 19.20
N TRP A 67 10.27 2.51 18.44
CA TRP A 67 11.48 2.18 17.66
C TRP A 67 12.63 3.18 17.84
N ASN A 68 12.51 4.16 18.74
CA ASN A 68 13.49 5.24 18.92
C ASN A 68 13.83 5.96 17.60
N PHE A 69 12.81 6.13 16.76
CA PHE A 69 12.94 6.75 15.44
C PHE A 69 12.24 8.11 15.43
N PRO A 70 12.96 9.22 15.73
CA PRO A 70 12.38 10.55 15.81
C PRO A 70 12.06 11.13 14.42
N ASN A 71 11.16 12.10 14.37
CA ASN A 71 10.72 12.81 13.14
C ASN A 71 10.05 11.93 12.07
N LEU A 72 9.63 10.71 12.41
CA LEU A 72 8.94 9.82 11.47
C LEU A 72 7.44 10.03 11.52
N ILE A 73 6.91 10.63 10.46
CA ILE A 73 5.49 11.01 10.36
C ILE A 73 4.63 9.98 9.62
N GLY A 74 5.21 8.87 9.16
CA GLY A 74 4.47 7.80 8.50
C GLY A 74 5.37 6.73 7.92
N ALA A 75 4.80 5.57 7.62
CA ALA A 75 5.48 4.47 6.95
C ALA A 75 4.65 4.05 5.73
N ILE A 76 5.32 3.80 4.62
CA ILE A 76 4.74 3.20 3.41
C ILE A 76 5.29 1.78 3.33
N ASP A 77 4.40 0.79 3.22
CA ASP A 77 4.81 -0.61 3.07
C ASP A 77 5.63 -0.83 1.79
N GLY A 78 6.51 -1.82 1.84
CA GLY A 78 7.81 -1.85 1.20
C GLY A 78 7.90 -1.44 -0.27
N LYS A 79 8.67 -0.38 -0.54
CA LYS A 79 9.53 -0.36 -1.71
C LYS A 79 10.84 -1.05 -1.31
N HIS A 80 11.29 -2.05 -2.07
CA HIS A 80 12.68 -2.52 -1.98
C HIS A 80 13.59 -1.35 -2.38
N VAL A 81 14.09 -0.62 -1.39
CA VAL A 81 15.14 0.38 -1.58
C VAL A 81 16.45 -0.36 -1.34
N LEU A 82 17.25 -0.52 -2.41
CA LEU A 82 18.62 -1.00 -2.27
C LEU A 82 19.39 0.05 -1.47
N ILE A 83 19.65 -0.24 -0.20
CA ILE A 83 20.53 0.58 0.63
C ILE A 83 21.96 0.11 0.37
N GLN A 84 22.75 0.97 -0.24
CA GLN A 84 24.20 0.75 -0.35
C GLN A 84 24.86 1.21 0.95
N ALA A 85 25.61 0.31 1.58
CA ALA A 85 26.36 0.62 2.80
C ALA A 85 27.44 1.68 2.54
N ALA A 86 27.69 2.53 3.52
CA ALA A 86 28.78 3.50 3.47
C ALA A 86 30.15 2.79 3.49
N PRO A 87 31.21 3.37 2.91
CA PRO A 87 32.55 2.80 2.96
C PRO A 87 32.99 2.53 4.41
N HIS A 88 33.59 1.37 4.66
CA HIS A 88 34.12 0.92 5.96
C HIS A 88 33.10 0.56 7.06
N SER A 89 31.79 0.42 6.75
CA SER A 89 30.77 0.11 7.76
C SER A 89 30.59 -1.39 8.10
N GLY A 90 31.45 -2.27 7.58
CA GLY A 90 31.41 -3.72 7.84
C GLY A 90 30.04 -4.38 7.55
N THR A 91 29.71 -5.44 8.29
CA THR A 91 28.42 -6.14 8.24
C THR A 91 27.30 -5.49 9.06
N GLN A 92 27.55 -4.29 9.60
CA GLN A 92 26.72 -3.69 10.63
C GLN A 92 25.40 -3.10 10.11
N PHE A 93 25.21 -3.06 8.78
CA PHE A 93 24.03 -2.48 8.12
C PHE A 93 23.46 -3.36 6.99
N PHE A 94 23.57 -4.70 7.11
CA PHE A 94 22.77 -5.58 6.27
C PHE A 94 21.36 -5.69 6.89
N LEU A 95 20.40 -4.99 6.30
CA LEU A 95 18.99 -5.32 6.49
C LEU A 95 18.69 -6.51 5.56
N LEU A 96 18.28 -7.64 6.14
CA LEU A 96 17.57 -8.70 5.42
C LEU A 96 16.26 -8.16 4.85
#